data_AF-A0A383CIN9-F1
#
_entry.id   AF-A0A383CIN9-F1
#
_cell.length_a   1.000
_cell.length_b   1.000
_cell.length_c   1.000
_cell.angle_alpha   90.00
_cell.angle_beta   90.00
_cell.angle_gamma   90.00
#
_symmetry.space_group_name_H-M   'P 1'
#
loop_
_entity.id
_entity.type
_entity.pdbx_description
1 polymer ?
#
loop_
_entity_poly.entity_id
_entity_poly.type
_entity_poly.pdbx_seq_one_letter_code
_entity_poly.pdbx_strand_id
1 'polypeptide(L)'
;MNSRSSLIIELIDKNNNSGFGEIWCNFPQYGSEYRFKIFVNYFSKLILENDISDPENFYEKISHKLKILSIQSGDTGAFNNILSGIDCAIWDLFAKSKKIPLNKLFSQNSPNKIKVYASGINRNEYFDTINFARRLGINRFKIKIGFNYQEDIKIINL
;
A
#
# COMPACT_ATOMS: atom_id res chain seq x y z
N MET A 1 4.16 -7.90 17.76
CA MET A 1 3.96 -8.43 16.40
C MET A 1 4.98 -9.55 16.22
N ASN A 2 4.52 -10.79 16.06
CA ASN A 2 5.41 -11.96 15.91
C ASN A 2 5.72 -12.28 14.44
N SER A 3 5.07 -11.59 13.51
CA SER A 3 5.23 -11.74 12.07
C SER A 3 4.85 -10.43 11.36
N ARG A 4 5.18 -10.34 10.07
CA ARG A 4 4.76 -9.26 9.17
C ARG A 4 3.59 -9.77 8.33
N SER A 5 2.39 -9.26 8.59
CA SER A 5 1.21 -9.57 7.79
C SER A 5 1.25 -8.82 6.46
N SER A 6 0.79 -9.46 5.40
CA SER A 6 0.59 -8.87 4.08
C SER A 6 -0.60 -9.54 3.39
N LEU A 7 -1.31 -8.77 2.57
CA LEU A 7 -2.42 -9.24 1.74
C LEU A 7 -2.18 -8.75 0.32
N ILE A 8 -1.89 -9.67 -0.58
CA ILE A 8 -1.64 -9.39 -1.99
C ILE A 8 -2.86 -9.80 -2.81
N ILE A 9 -3.32 -8.91 -3.68
CA ILE A 9 -4.34 -9.18 -4.70
C ILE A 9 -3.63 -9.38 -6.03
N GLU A 10 -4.03 -10.42 -6.75
CA GLU A 10 -3.74 -10.60 -8.17
C GLU A 10 -5.05 -10.48 -8.96
N LEU A 11 -5.05 -9.63 -9.98
CA LEU A 11 -6.12 -9.55 -10.98
C LEU A 11 -5.60 -10.09 -12.30
N ILE A 12 -6.33 -11.05 -12.87
CA ILE A 12 -5.98 -11.71 -14.13
C ILE A 12 -7.02 -11.32 -15.18
N ASP A 13 -6.57 -10.72 -16.29
CA ASP A 13 -7.47 -10.39 -17.40
C ASP A 13 -7.76 -11.60 -18.29
N LYS A 14 -8.69 -11.44 -19.24
CA LYS A 14 -9.06 -12.47 -20.23
C LYS A 14 -7.91 -12.91 -21.16
N ASN A 15 -6.81 -12.17 -21.18
CA ASN A 15 -5.62 -12.46 -21.98
C ASN A 15 -4.48 -13.03 -21.12
N ASN A 16 -4.76 -13.43 -19.87
CA ASN A 16 -3.80 -13.93 -18.88
C ASN A 16 -2.71 -12.91 -18.48
N ASN A 17 -2.98 -11.61 -18.56
CA ASN A 17 -2.12 -10.61 -17.93
C ASN A 17 -2.46 -10.49 -16.45
N SER A 18 -1.44 -10.43 -15.59
CA SER A 18 -1.60 -10.26 -14.14
C SER A 18 -1.21 -8.87 -13.66
N GLY A 19 -2.08 -8.23 -12.89
CA GLY A 19 -1.78 -7.02 -12.10
C GLY A 19 -1.80 -7.31 -10.61
N PHE A 20 -0.89 -6.70 -9.86
CA PHE A 20 -0.71 -6.93 -8.43
C PHE A 20 -0.92 -5.66 -7.62
N GLY A 21 -1.58 -5.82 -6.47
CA GLY A 21 -1.74 -4.77 -5.48
C GLY A 21 -1.66 -5.31 -4.07
N GLU A 22 -1.41 -4.45 -3.10
CA GLU A 22 -1.28 -4.83 -1.70
C GLU A 22 -2.28 -4.07 -0.83
N ILE A 23 -3.06 -4.81 -0.03
CA ILE A 23 -3.96 -4.25 0.97
C ILE A 23 -3.16 -4.00 2.24
N TRP A 24 -3.10 -2.74 2.69
CA TRP A 24 -2.48 -2.40 3.96
C TRP A 24 -3.19 -3.11 5.12
N CYS A 25 -2.44 -3.87 5.92
CA CYS A 25 -2.99 -4.63 7.05
C CYS A 25 -2.00 -4.77 8.22
N ASN A 26 -1.07 -3.83 8.41
CA ASN A 26 -0.09 -3.90 9.49
C ASN A 26 -0.74 -3.93 10.88
N PHE A 27 -1.89 -3.28 11.03
CA PHE A 27 -2.64 -3.23 12.29
C PHE A 27 -4.15 -3.40 12.06
N PRO A 28 -4.86 -3.97 13.06
CA PRO A 28 -4.32 -4.68 14.23
C PRO A 28 -3.64 -6.01 13.82
N GLN A 29 -3.13 -6.79 14.78
CA GLN A 29 -2.41 -8.04 14.49
C GLN A 29 -3.19 -9.06 13.65
N TYR A 30 -4.52 -9.07 13.76
CA TYR A 30 -5.44 -9.91 12.95
C TYR A 30 -6.17 -9.10 11.85
N GLY A 31 -5.61 -7.94 11.51
CA GLY A 31 -6.19 -7.00 10.55
C GLY A 31 -6.15 -7.53 9.12
N SER A 32 -5.27 -8.48 8.81
CA SER A 32 -5.21 -9.20 7.53
C SER A 32 -6.43 -10.09 7.32
N GLU A 33 -6.73 -10.96 8.27
CA GLU A 33 -7.81 -11.94 8.18
C GLU A 33 -9.16 -11.24 8.12
N TYR A 34 -9.31 -10.16 8.88
CA TYR A 34 -10.48 -9.31 8.84
C TYR A 34 -10.69 -8.65 7.48
N ARG A 35 -9.65 -7.99 6.93
CA ARG A 35 -9.73 -7.35 5.61
C ARG A 35 -9.92 -8.35 4.48
N PHE A 36 -9.30 -9.53 4.57
CA PHE A 36 -9.53 -10.62 3.62
C PHE A 36 -11.00 -11.05 3.61
N LYS A 37 -11.63 -11.20 4.78
CA LYS A 37 -13.07 -11.51 4.87
C LYS A 37 -13.94 -10.42 4.27
N ILE A 38 -13.63 -9.14 4.51
CA ILE A 38 -14.37 -8.04 3.86
C ILE A 38 -14.19 -8.09 2.34
N PHE A 39 -12.96 -8.27 1.86
CA PHE A 39 -12.67 -8.36 0.43
C PHE A 39 -13.48 -9.48 -0.24
N VAL A 40 -13.43 -10.70 0.30
CA VAL A 40 -14.15 -11.85 -0.25
C VAL A 40 -15.66 -11.60 -0.25
N ASN A 41 -16.23 -11.10 0.85
CA ASN A 41 -17.68 -10.98 0.99
C ASN A 41 -18.29 -9.78 0.24
N TYR A 42 -17.55 -8.69 0.08
CA TYR A 42 -18.12 -7.43 -0.44
C TYR A 42 -17.47 -6.92 -1.73
N PHE A 43 -16.22 -7.27 -2.01
CA PHE A 43 -15.48 -6.72 -3.15
C PHE A 43 -15.30 -7.73 -4.30
N SER A 44 -14.99 -8.99 -4.00
CA SER A 44 -14.60 -9.99 -5.01
C SER A 44 -15.62 -10.11 -6.15
N LYS A 45 -16.90 -10.27 -5.80
CA LYS A 45 -18.01 -10.35 -6.76
C LYS A 45 -18.17 -9.05 -7.55
N LEU A 46 -18.03 -7.89 -6.89
CA LEU A 46 -18.12 -6.60 -7.57
C LEU A 46 -17.02 -6.41 -8.61
N ILE A 47 -15.82 -6.91 -8.36
CA ILE A 47 -14.73 -6.85 -9.35
C ILE A 47 -15.05 -7.73 -10.55
N LEU A 48 -15.49 -8.98 -10.32
CA LEU A 48 -15.74 -9.95 -11.39
C LEU A 48 -16.97 -9.60 -12.27
N GLU A 49 -17.95 -8.89 -11.73
CA GLU A 49 -19.17 -8.51 -12.44
C GLU A 49 -19.07 -7.18 -13.21
N ASN A 50 -17.91 -6.51 -13.19
CA ASN A 50 -17.75 -5.20 -13.81
C ASN A 50 -16.56 -5.19 -14.77
N ASP A 51 -16.83 -4.74 -16.00
CA ASP A 51 -15.76 -4.45 -16.93
C ASP A 51 -14.90 -3.28 -16.43
N ILE A 52 -13.59 -3.47 -16.49
CA ILE A 52 -12.59 -2.48 -16.06
C ILE A 52 -11.89 -1.94 -17.32
N SER A 53 -12.58 -1.06 -18.05
CA SER A 53 -12.01 -0.36 -19.21
C SER A 53 -11.29 0.94 -18.84
N ASP A 54 -11.71 1.54 -17.73
CA ASP A 54 -11.18 2.78 -17.17
C ASP A 54 -10.97 2.58 -15.66
N PRO A 55 -9.71 2.56 -15.18
CA PRO A 55 -9.39 2.43 -13.76
C PRO A 55 -10.07 3.45 -12.86
N GLU A 56 -10.16 4.72 -13.27
CA GLU A 56 -10.71 5.80 -12.45
C GLU A 56 -12.23 5.63 -12.27
N ASN A 57 -12.93 5.36 -13.37
CA ASN A 57 -14.36 5.10 -13.34
C ASN A 57 -14.70 3.88 -12.48
N PHE A 58 -13.90 2.81 -12.59
CA PHE A 58 -14.09 1.62 -11.76
C PHE A 58 -13.94 1.95 -10.26
N TYR A 59 -12.90 2.70 -9.89
CA TYR A 59 -12.68 3.13 -8.50
C TYR A 59 -13.90 3.89 -7.94
N GLU A 60 -14.35 4.92 -8.66
CA GLU A 60 -15.50 5.75 -8.25
C GLU A 60 -16.78 4.91 -8.12
N LYS A 61 -17.03 4.02 -9.09
CA LYS A 61 -18.20 3.13 -9.08
C LYS A 61 -18.23 2.19 -7.87
N ILE A 62 -17.11 1.52 -7.57
CA ILE A 62 -17.05 0.58 -6.44
C ILE A 62 -17.08 1.34 -5.10
N SER A 63 -16.35 2.45 -4.99
CA SER A 63 -16.36 3.32 -3.83
C SER A 63 -17.78 3.81 -3.51
N HIS A 64 -18.50 4.32 -4.51
CA HIS A 64 -19.88 4.79 -4.36
C HIS A 64 -20.82 3.65 -3.90
N LYS A 65 -20.70 2.46 -4.49
CA LYS A 65 -21.55 1.31 -4.15
C LYS A 65 -21.38 0.85 -2.70
N LEU A 66 -20.17 0.94 -2.16
CA LEU A 66 -19.84 0.49 -0.80
C LEU A 66 -19.88 1.61 0.25
N LYS A 67 -20.10 2.86 -0.17
CA LYS A 67 -20.09 4.05 0.70
C LYS A 67 -21.03 3.92 1.91
N ILE A 68 -22.28 3.51 1.69
CA ILE A 68 -23.27 3.38 2.78
C ILE A 68 -22.82 2.33 3.78
N LEU A 69 -22.37 1.16 3.31
CA LEU A 69 -21.90 0.07 4.17
C LEU A 69 -20.67 0.51 4.97
N SER A 70 -19.73 1.18 4.33
CA SER A 70 -18.53 1.71 4.97
C SER A 70 -18.85 2.73 6.07
N ILE A 71 -19.81 3.63 5.84
CA ILE A 71 -20.27 4.61 6.84
C ILE A 71 -21.00 3.91 7.99
N GLN A 72 -21.96 3.04 7.69
CA GLN A 72 -22.81 2.38 8.70
C GLN A 72 -22.03 1.41 9.59
N SER A 73 -21.00 0.76 9.05
CA SER A 73 -20.09 -0.10 9.84
C SER A 73 -19.11 0.70 10.70
N GLY A 74 -18.93 2.00 10.44
CA GLY A 74 -17.88 2.81 11.06
C GLY A 74 -16.46 2.44 10.63
N ASP A 75 -16.30 1.60 9.60
CA ASP A 75 -15.02 0.99 9.24
C ASP A 75 -14.45 1.51 7.90
N THR A 76 -14.47 2.82 7.74
CA THR A 76 -13.92 3.49 6.55
C THR A 76 -12.47 3.11 6.27
N GLY A 77 -11.68 2.85 7.32
CA GLY A 77 -10.29 2.43 7.20
C GLY A 77 -10.11 1.11 6.46
N ALA A 78 -10.82 0.04 6.84
CA ALA A 78 -10.68 -1.26 6.18
C ALA A 78 -11.14 -1.20 4.72
N PHE A 79 -12.27 -0.54 4.45
CA PHE A 79 -12.79 -0.39 3.09
C PHE A 79 -11.81 0.38 2.19
N ASN A 80 -11.24 1.48 2.69
CA ASN A 80 -10.25 2.25 1.94
C ASN A 80 -8.97 1.45 1.69
N ASN A 81 -8.49 0.68 2.68
CA ASN A 81 -7.31 -0.18 2.46
C ASN A 81 -7.54 -1.22 1.36
N ILE A 82 -8.73 -1.83 1.33
CA ILE A 82 -9.08 -2.83 0.31
C ILE A 82 -9.20 -2.16 -1.06
N LEU A 83 -9.89 -1.01 -1.15
CA LEU A 83 -9.98 -0.22 -2.37
C LEU A 83 -8.61 0.17 -2.93
N SER A 84 -7.70 0.65 -2.08
CA SER A 84 -6.33 1.00 -2.51
C SER A 84 -5.54 -0.21 -3.04
N GLY A 85 -5.69 -1.38 -2.42
CA GLY A 85 -5.05 -2.60 -2.92
C GLY A 85 -5.59 -3.03 -4.29
N ILE A 86 -6.91 -2.95 -4.48
CA ILE A 86 -7.55 -3.22 -5.77
C ILE A 86 -7.11 -2.22 -6.83
N ASP A 87 -7.11 -0.92 -6.49
CA ASP A 87 -6.71 0.16 -7.39
C ASP A 87 -5.28 -0.03 -7.90
N CYS A 88 -4.33 -0.35 -7.00
CA CYS A 88 -2.97 -0.70 -7.40
C CYS A 88 -2.90 -1.89 -8.35
N ALA A 89 -3.67 -2.96 -8.10
CA ALA A 89 -3.71 -4.14 -8.98
C ALA A 89 -4.25 -3.79 -10.38
N ILE A 90 -5.28 -2.95 -10.45
CA ILE A 90 -5.86 -2.49 -11.72
C ILE A 90 -4.84 -1.63 -12.49
N TRP A 91 -4.20 -0.67 -11.83
CA TRP A 91 -3.21 0.19 -12.47
C TRP A 91 -1.98 -0.59 -12.95
N ASP A 92 -1.51 -1.56 -12.18
CA ASP A 92 -0.43 -2.46 -12.61
C ASP A 92 -0.84 -3.28 -13.86
N LEU A 93 -2.04 -3.87 -13.85
CA LEU A 93 -2.58 -4.61 -15.00
C LEU A 93 -2.72 -3.72 -16.23
N PHE A 94 -3.24 -2.50 -16.06
CA PHE A 94 -3.47 -1.55 -17.15
C PHE A 94 -2.17 -1.00 -17.75
N ALA A 95 -1.15 -0.77 -16.92
CA ALA A 95 0.19 -0.41 -17.38
C ALA A 95 0.83 -1.57 -18.18
N LYS A 96 0.71 -2.80 -17.69
CA LYS A 96 1.22 -4.02 -18.35
C LYS A 96 0.51 -4.31 -19.68
N SER A 97 -0.81 -4.17 -19.75
CA SER A 97 -1.56 -4.38 -21.00
C SER A 97 -1.13 -3.40 -22.11
N LYS A 98 -0.73 -2.18 -21.71
CA LYS A 98 -0.16 -1.16 -22.60
C LYS A 98 1.35 -1.30 -22.83
N LYS A 99 2.03 -2.19 -22.10
CA LYS A 99 3.50 -2.37 -22.10
C LYS A 99 4.25 -1.09 -21.75
N ILE A 100 3.72 -0.29 -20.82
CA ILE A 100 4.31 0.97 -20.36
C ILE A 100 4.60 0.86 -18.86
N PRO A 101 5.79 1.29 -18.37
CA PRO A 101 6.03 1.38 -16.93
C PRO A 101 5.01 2.30 -16.24
N LEU A 102 4.52 1.93 -15.06
CA LEU A 102 3.44 2.65 -14.37
C LEU A 102 3.73 4.16 -14.17
N ASN A 103 4.97 4.53 -13.82
CA ASN A 103 5.36 5.93 -13.68
C ASN A 103 5.22 6.73 -14.98
N LYS A 104 5.49 6.10 -16.13
CA LYS A 104 5.39 6.70 -17.45
C LYS A 104 3.94 6.85 -17.89
N LEU A 105 3.07 5.94 -17.46
CA LEU A 105 1.64 6.04 -17.67
C LEU A 105 1.05 7.32 -17.03
N PHE A 106 1.46 7.65 -15.80
CA PHE A 106 0.99 8.86 -15.12
C PHE A 106 1.68 10.15 -15.59
N SER A 107 2.97 10.07 -15.91
CA SER A 107 3.71 11.21 -16.43
C SER A 107 4.85 10.73 -17.31
N GLN A 108 4.78 11.06 -18.60
CA GLN A 108 5.80 10.68 -19.58
C GLN A 108 7.21 11.16 -19.18
N ASN A 109 7.28 12.31 -18.50
CA ASN A 109 8.51 12.95 -18.04
C ASN A 109 8.96 12.50 -16.64
N SER A 110 8.25 11.55 -16.00
CA SER A 110 8.63 11.07 -14.66
C SER A 110 10.03 10.44 -14.66
N PRO A 111 10.83 10.62 -13.60
CA PRO A 111 12.17 10.04 -13.55
C PRO A 111 12.11 8.52 -13.33
N ASN A 112 13.09 7.79 -13.85
CA ASN A 112 13.24 6.35 -13.59
C ASN A 112 13.98 6.04 -12.27
N LYS A 113 14.43 7.08 -11.55
CA LYS A 113 15.15 6.98 -10.28
C LYS A 113 14.61 8.03 -9.32
N ILE A 114 14.42 7.63 -8.07
CA ILE A 114 13.96 8.51 -6.99
C ILE A 114 14.94 8.45 -5.81
N LYS A 115 15.00 9.53 -5.04
CA LYS A 115 15.73 9.53 -3.76
C LYS A 115 14.88 8.82 -2.71
N VAL A 116 15.50 7.96 -1.92
CA VAL A 116 14.85 7.20 -0.84
C VAL A 116 15.38 7.62 0.52
N TYR A 117 14.68 7.21 1.58
CA TYR A 117 15.13 7.37 2.97
C TYR A 117 14.81 6.11 3.77
N ALA A 118 15.67 5.77 4.73
CA ALA A 118 15.41 4.66 5.65
C ALA A 118 14.40 5.11 6.71
N SER A 119 13.26 4.43 6.75
CA SER A 119 12.13 4.75 7.65
C SER A 119 11.98 3.67 8.72
N GLY A 120 11.41 4.05 9.88
CA GLY A 120 11.02 3.09 10.91
C GLY A 120 12.18 2.65 11.82
N ILE A 121 13.25 3.43 11.87
CA ILE A 121 14.42 3.16 12.70
C ILE A 121 14.06 3.29 14.18
N ASN A 122 14.30 2.23 14.95
CA ASN A 122 14.00 2.21 16.39
C ASN A 122 15.12 2.88 17.19
N ARG A 123 14.75 3.53 18.30
CA ARG A 123 15.64 4.25 19.22
C ARG A 123 16.76 3.40 19.85
N ASN A 124 16.60 2.09 19.95
CA ASN A 124 17.62 1.22 20.57
C ASN A 124 18.67 0.74 19.58
N GLU A 125 18.41 0.88 18.27
CA GLU A 125 19.21 0.27 17.19
C GLU A 125 19.59 1.29 16.12
N TYR A 126 19.39 2.59 16.39
CA TYR A 126 19.46 3.62 15.35
C TYR A 126 20.87 3.71 14.75
N PHE A 127 21.92 3.58 15.55
CA PHE A 127 23.29 3.69 15.08
C PHE A 127 23.63 2.58 14.07
N ASP A 128 23.35 1.32 14.44
CA ASP A 128 23.61 0.16 13.58
C ASP A 128 22.74 0.17 12.33
N THR A 129 21.46 0.54 12.47
CA THR A 129 20.52 0.62 11.34
C THR A 129 20.93 1.72 10.36
N ILE A 130 21.36 2.90 10.85
CA ILE A 130 21.85 3.99 10.01
C ILE A 130 23.13 3.57 9.29
N ASN A 131 24.09 2.96 9.99
CA ASN A 131 25.34 2.50 9.38
C ASN A 131 25.09 1.41 8.34
N PHE A 132 24.17 0.49 8.59
CA PHE A 132 23.72 -0.48 7.61
C PHE A 132 23.09 0.18 6.38
N ALA A 133 22.14 1.10 6.58
CA ALA A 133 21.51 1.83 5.49
C ALA A 133 22.51 2.67 4.67
N ARG A 134 23.53 3.27 5.31
CA ARG A 134 24.63 3.95 4.62
C ARG A 134 25.43 3.02 3.71
N ARG A 135 25.71 1.79 4.16
CA ARG A 135 26.36 0.76 3.31
C ARG A 135 25.50 0.37 2.10
N LEU A 136 24.18 0.51 2.18
CA LEU A 136 23.25 0.35 1.05
C LEU A 136 23.14 1.59 0.16
N GLY A 137 23.88 2.67 0.44
CA GLY A 137 23.85 3.93 -0.30
C GLY A 137 22.73 4.90 0.11
N ILE A 138 22.04 4.64 1.22
CA ILE A 138 20.98 5.52 1.76
C ILE A 138 21.61 6.59 2.65
N ASN A 139 21.26 7.86 2.42
CA ASN A 139 21.82 9.01 3.16
C ASN A 139 20.76 9.87 3.86
N ARG A 140 19.50 9.41 3.91
CA ARG A 140 18.38 10.08 4.59
C ARG A 140 17.69 9.09 5.52
N PHE A 141 17.32 9.52 6.72
CA PHE A 141 16.88 8.64 7.79
C PHE A 141 15.68 9.26 8.54
N LYS A 142 14.76 8.41 9.01
CA LYS A 142 13.66 8.78 9.90
C LYS A 142 13.66 7.87 11.12
N ILE A 143 14.08 8.42 12.25
CA ILE A 143 14.12 7.75 13.55
C ILE A 143 12.80 7.98 14.27
N LYS A 144 12.28 6.95 14.95
CA LYS A 144 11.08 7.07 15.78
C LYS A 144 11.42 7.79 17.09
N ILE A 145 10.64 8.81 17.41
CA ILE A 145 10.69 9.60 18.65
C ILE A 145 9.31 9.62 19.32
N GLY A 146 9.18 10.30 20.45
CA GLY A 146 7.93 10.42 21.21
C GLY A 146 7.80 9.37 22.32
N PHE A 147 8.92 8.79 22.75
CA PHE A 147 8.96 7.75 23.78
C PHE A 147 9.56 8.26 25.09
N ASN A 148 10.61 9.08 25.00
CA ASN A 148 11.25 9.70 26.16
C ASN A 148 11.94 10.99 25.72
N TYR A 149 11.53 12.12 26.27
CA TYR A 149 12.02 13.44 25.86
C TYR A 149 13.55 13.56 25.89
N GLN A 150 14.20 13.12 26.96
CA GLN A 150 15.66 13.26 27.10
C GLN A 150 16.42 12.37 26.12
N GLU A 151 15.96 11.14 25.92
CA GLU A 151 16.57 10.21 24.96
C GLU A 151 16.33 10.67 23.51
N ASP A 152 15.12 11.14 23.20
CA ASP A 152 14.75 11.65 21.88
C ASP A 152 15.61 12.87 21.50
N ILE A 153 15.85 13.80 22.44
CA ILE A 153 16.75 14.96 22.22
C ILE A 153 18.19 14.53 21.99
N LYS A 154 18.70 13.53 22.73
CA LYS A 154 20.05 12.98 22.50
C LYS A 154 20.21 12.40 21.09
N ILE A 155 19.18 11.69 20.61
CA ILE A 155 19.16 11.10 19.27
C ILE A 155 19.13 12.18 18.17
N ILE A 156 18.38 13.27 18.37
CA ILE A 156 18.26 14.36 17.41
C ILE A 156 19.57 15.16 17.26
N ASN A 157 20.33 15.30 18.34
CA ASN A 157 21.57 16.10 18.37
C ASN A 157 22.83 15.34 17.90
N LEU A 158 22.68 14.10 17.41
CA LEU A 158 23.76 13.28 16.82
C LEU A 158 23.96 13.58 15.33
#